data_AF-A0A4Q1SBK7-F1
#
_entry.id   AF-A0A4Q1SBK7-F1
#
_cell.length_a   1.000
_cell.length_b   1.000
_cell.length_c   1.000
_cell.angle_alpha   90.00
_cell.angle_beta   90.00
_cell.angle_gamma   90.00
#
_symmetry.space_group_name_H-M   'P 1'
#
loop_
_entity.id
_entity.type
_entity.pdbx_description
1 polymer ?
#
loop_
_entity_poly.entity_id
_entity_poly.type
_entity_poly.pdbx_seq_one_letter_code
_entity_poly.pdbx_strand_id
1 'polypeptide(L)' 'MAEKATAEPVKSKSELAAAEAHRKRQQQELELQRERILDQRTSSPHRRAALEAALAEIEARLKELE' A
#
# COMPACT_ATOMS: atom_id res chain seq x y z
N MET A 1 -32.10 -29.58 -20.46
CA MET A 1 -30.63 -29.42 -20.48
C MET A 1 -30.31 -27.99 -20.87
N ALA A 2 -29.77 -27.19 -19.94
CA ALA A 2 -29.21 -25.88 -20.24
C ALA A 2 -28.06 -25.65 -19.25
N GLU A 3 -26.91 -26.20 -19.61
CA GLU A 3 -25.66 -26.06 -18.88
C GLU A 3 -25.14 -24.64 -19.13
N LYS A 4 -25.47 -23.71 -18.22
CA LYS A 4 -24.79 -22.41 -18.18
C LYS A 4 -23.51 -22.58 -17.39
N ALA A 5 -22.46 -23.03 -18.07
CA ALA A 5 -21.10 -22.95 -17.59
C ALA A 5 -20.79 -21.47 -17.29
N THR A 6 -20.76 -21.16 -16.00
CA THR A 6 -20.29 -19.86 -15.51
C THR A 6 -18.77 -19.95 -15.55
N ALA A 7 -18.20 -19.52 -16.68
CA ALA A 7 -16.76 -19.39 -16.81
C ALA A 7 -16.32 -18.23 -15.90
N GLU A 8 -15.80 -18.57 -14.72
CA GLU A 8 -15.07 -17.63 -13.89
C GLU A 8 -13.88 -17.08 -14.70
N PRO A 9 -13.63 -15.75 -14.67
CA PRO A 9 -12.53 -15.18 -15.43
C PRO A 9 -11.22 -15.62 -14.76
N VAL A 10 -10.54 -16.57 -15.39
CA VAL A 10 -9.16 -16.90 -15.05
C VAL A 10 -8.35 -15.64 -15.38
N LYS A 11 -8.06 -14.82 -14.36
CA LYS A 11 -7.27 -13.59 -14.52
C LYS A 11 -6.05 -13.89 -15.39
N SER A 12 -5.95 -13.20 -16.50
CA SER A 12 -4.85 -13.40 -17.44
C SER A 12 -3.52 -13.11 -16.75
N LYS A 13 -2.44 -13.77 -17.18
CA LYS A 13 -1.09 -13.55 -16.64
C LYS A 13 -0.70 -12.06 -16.66
N SER A 14 -1.20 -11.31 -17.63
CA SER A 14 -1.05 -9.84 -17.74
C SER A 14 -1.80 -9.07 -16.64
N GLU A 15 -3.00 -9.48 -16.26
CA GLU A 15 -3.78 -8.82 -15.19
C GLU A 15 -3.16 -9.08 -13.81
N LEU A 16 -2.65 -10.29 -13.59
CA LEU A 16 -1.90 -10.64 -12.38
C LEU A 16 -0.62 -9.80 -12.27
N ALA A 17 0.16 -9.72 -13.36
CA ALA A 17 1.37 -8.90 -13.41
C ALA A 17 1.08 -7.40 -13.21
N ALA A 18 -0.02 -6.89 -13.76
CA ALA A 18 -0.44 -5.50 -13.56
C ALA A 18 -0.84 -5.22 -12.11
N ALA A 19 -1.55 -6.15 -11.46
CA ALA A 19 -1.94 -6.03 -10.05
C ALA A 19 -0.72 -6.08 -9.11
N GLU A 20 0.24 -6.96 -9.36
CA GLU A 20 1.51 -7.01 -8.61
C GLU A 20 2.34 -5.73 -8.79
N ALA A 21 2.44 -5.23 -10.02
CA ALA A 21 3.13 -3.98 -10.30
C ALA A 21 2.45 -2.79 -9.58
N HIS A 22 1.13 -2.78 -9.50
CA HIS A 22 0.37 -1.77 -8.75
C HIS A 22 0.61 -1.86 -7.24
N ARG A 23 0.64 -3.07 -6.67
CA ARG A 23 0.99 -3.27 -5.25
C ARG A 23 2.41 -2.80 -4.95
N LYS A 24 3.38 -3.17 -5.77
CA LYS A 24 4.78 -2.74 -5.61
C LYS A 24 4.93 -1.22 -5.67
N ARG A 25 4.25 -0.54 -6.59
CA ARG A 25 4.26 0.93 -6.66
C ARG A 25 3.69 1.56 -5.40
N GLN A 26 2.58 1.05 -4.88
CA GLN A 26 1.98 1.53 -3.63
C GLN A 26 2.91 1.31 -2.43
N GLN A 27 3.55 0.13 -2.34
CA GLN A 27 4.55 -0.14 -1.30
C GLN A 27 5.71 0.85 -1.37
N GLN A 28 6.30 1.05 -2.55
CA GLN A 28 7.40 2.00 -2.75
C GLN A 28 7.01 3.44 -2.39
N GLU A 29 5.80 3.86 -2.73
CA GLU A 29 5.30 5.19 -2.38
C GLU A 29 5.17 5.36 -0.86
N LEU A 30 4.61 4.36 -0.17
CA LEU A 30 4.46 4.37 1.28
C LEU A 30 5.81 4.31 2.00
N GLU A 31 6.77 3.51 1.51
CA GLU A 31 8.14 3.48 2.02
C GLU A 31 8.82 4.86 1.91
N LEU A 32 8.67 5.53 0.75
CA LEU A 32 9.21 6.87 0.57
C LEU A 32 8.58 7.89 1.52
N GLN A 33 7.27 7.78 1.78
CA GLN A 33 6.58 8.61 2.76
C GLN A 33 7.08 8.34 4.18
N ARG A 34 7.29 7.07 4.53
CA ARG A 34 7.87 6.64 5.82
C ARG A 34 9.24 7.27 6.06
N GLU A 35 10.15 7.17 5.09
CA GLU A 35 11.49 7.76 5.16
C GLU A 35 11.42 9.29 5.35
N ARG A 36 10.59 9.98 4.58
CA ARG A 36 10.39 11.44 4.71
C ARG A 36 9.90 11.86 6.09
N ILE A 37 9.10 11.05 6.75
CA ILE A 37 8.61 11.33 8.12
C ILE A 37 9.74 11.09 9.14
N LEU A 38 10.49 10.00 8.98
CA LEU A 38 11.62 9.68 9.86
C LEU A 38 12.75 10.72 9.79
N ASP A 39 12.97 11.30 8.60
CA ASP A 39 13.95 12.36 8.40
C ASP A 39 13.49 13.73 8.93
N GLN A 40 12.18 13.93 9.14
CA GLN A 40 11.67 15.21 9.64
C GLN A 40 11.99 15.40 11.13
N ARG A 41 12.90 16.36 11.40
CA ARG A 41 13.16 16.85 12.75
C ARG A 41 12.23 18.02 13.10
N THR A 42 11.54 17.92 14.22
CA THR A 42 10.63 18.95 14.74
C THR A 42 10.82 19.16 16.23
N SER A 43 10.91 20.42 16.65
CA SER A 43 10.94 20.83 18.06
C SER A 43 9.55 21.07 18.65
N SER A 44 8.50 21.07 17.82
CA SER A 44 7.11 21.25 18.28
C SER A 44 6.53 19.90 18.71
N PRO A 45 6.03 19.77 19.95
CA PRO A 45 5.47 18.52 20.46
C PRO A 45 4.20 18.11 19.70
N HIS A 46 3.36 19.06 19.31
CA HIS A 46 2.16 18.77 18.53
C HIS A 46 2.51 18.22 17.14
N ARG A 47 3.52 18.81 16.49
CA ARG A 47 3.99 18.32 15.18
C ARG A 47 4.66 16.95 15.30
N ARG A 48 5.39 16.68 16.39
CA ARG A 48 5.94 15.34 16.65
C ARG A 48 4.81 14.30 16.76
N ALA A 49 3.78 14.56 17.56
CA ALA A 49 2.65 13.64 17.71
C ALA A 49 1.93 13.38 16.38
N ALA A 50 1.77 14.42 15.54
CA ALA A 50 1.18 14.25 14.21
C ALA A 50 2.05 13.39 13.27
N LEU A 51 3.38 13.55 13.31
CA LEU A 51 4.31 12.73 12.53
C LEU A 51 4.32 11.28 13.01
N GLU A 52 4.28 11.03 14.32
CA GLU A 52 4.19 9.68 14.89
C GLU A 52 2.88 8.98 14.48
N ALA A 53 1.76 9.70 14.51
CA ALA A 53 0.48 9.15 14.05
C ALA A 53 0.49 8.83 12.55
N ALA A 54 1.02 9.74 11.72
CA ALA A 54 1.17 9.51 10.29
C ALA A 54 2.11 8.33 9.98
N LEU A 55 3.20 8.19 10.75
CA LEU A 55 4.12 7.05 10.63
C LEU A 55 3.41 5.73 10.92
N ALA A 56 2.65 5.67 12.02
CA ALA A 56 1.90 4.48 12.40
C ALA A 56 0.85 4.10 11.35
N GLU A 57 0.17 5.08 10.75
CA GLU A 57 -0.79 4.85 9.66
C GLU A 57 -0.12 4.27 8.41
N ILE A 58 1.05 4.80 8.03
CA ILE A 58 1.81 4.30 6.87
C ILE A 58 2.33 2.88 7.14
N GLU A 59 2.84 2.60 8.33
CA GLU A 59 3.30 1.26 8.70
C GLU A 59 2.16 0.24 8.70
N ALA A 60 0.95 0.63 9.14
CA ALA A 60 -0.23 -0.22 9.04
C ALA A 60 -0.60 -0.53 7.57
N ARG A 61 -0.58 0.48 6.69
CA ARG A 61 -0.87 0.29 5.26
C ARG A 61 0.17 -0.57 4.54
N LEU A 62 1.44 -0.44 4.89
CA LEU A 62 2.51 -1.30 4.37
C LEU A 62 2.27 -2.76 4.76
N LYS A 63 1.87 -3.01 6.00
CA LYS A 63 1.54 -4.35 6.50
C LYS A 63 0.30 -4.98 5.82
N GLU A 64 -0.63 -4.16 5.34
CA GLU A 64 -1.77 -4.65 4.53
C GLU A 64 -1.39 -4.99 3.09
N LEU A 65 -0.26 -4.48 2.60
CA LEU A 65 0.24 -4.68 1.25
C LEU A 65 1.27 -5.82 1.14
N GLU A 66 1.95 -6.18 2.24
CA GLU A 66 2.77 -7.40 2.38
C GLU A 66 1.93 -8.68 2.24
#